data_AF-A0A7Y3JIC1-F1
#
_entry.id   AF-A0A7Y3JIC1-F1
#
_cell.length_a   1.000
_cell.length_b   1.000
_cell.length_c   1.000
_cell.angle_alpha   90.00
_cell.angle_beta   90.00
_cell.angle_gamma   90.00
#
_symmetry.space_group_name_H-M   'P 1'
#
loop_
_entity.id
_entity.type
_entity.pdbx_description
1 polymer ?
#
loop_
_entity_poly.entity_id
_entity_poly.type
_entity_poly.pdbx_seq_one_letter_code
_entity_poly.pdbx_strand_id
1 'polypeptide(L)' 'AYVFSHPGSTYWALGRIDQEQLADWAERQHLSLTDAQRRLAPVLEDN' A
#
# COMPACT_ATOMS: atom_id res chain seq x y z
N ALA A 1 -0.86 9.69 -14.65
CA ALA A 1 -1.26 8.36 -15.17
C ALA A 1 0.01 7.57 -15.48
N TYR A 2 -0.03 6.25 -15.37
CA TYR A 2 1.13 5.36 -15.60
C TYR A 2 0.87 4.46 -16.81
N VAL A 3 1.93 4.10 -17.56
CA VAL A 3 1.87 3.19 -18.72
C VAL A 3 2.68 1.93 -18.42
N PHE A 4 2.06 0.77 -18.59
CA PHE A 4 2.70 -0.55 -18.46
C PHE A 4 2.59 -1.28 -19.82
N SER A 5 3.71 -1.74 -20.38
CA SER A 5 3.78 -2.36 -21.73
C SER A 5 4.03 -3.88 -21.73
N HIS A 6 4.19 -4.49 -20.55
CA HIS A 6 4.45 -5.92 -20.46
C HIS A 6 3.17 -6.71 -20.83
N PRO A 7 3.25 -7.73 -21.70
CA PRO A 7 2.06 -8.43 -22.23
C PRO A 7 1.23 -9.16 -21.16
N GLY A 8 1.84 -9.49 -20.01
CA GLY A 8 1.15 -10.07 -18.85
C GLY A 8 0.66 -9.05 -17.82
N SER A 9 0.83 -7.74 -18.05
CA SER A 9 0.34 -6.72 -17.12
C SER A 9 -1.19 -6.72 -17.10
N THR A 10 -1.74 -6.85 -15.90
CA THR A 10 -3.18 -6.81 -15.67
C THR A 10 -3.51 -5.99 -14.42
N TYR A 11 -4.73 -5.48 -14.35
CA TYR A 11 -5.24 -4.86 -13.14
C TYR A 11 -5.72 -5.94 -12.17
N TRP A 12 -5.34 -5.80 -10.91
CA TRP A 12 -5.77 -6.67 -9.83
C TRP A 12 -5.89 -5.84 -8.55
N ALA A 13 -6.73 -6.30 -7.62
CA ALA A 13 -6.94 -5.63 -6.34
C ALA A 13 -5.92 -6.12 -5.31
N LEU A 14 -5.24 -5.20 -4.63
CA LEU A 14 -4.21 -5.53 -3.64
C LEU A 14 -4.75 -6.31 -2.43
N GLY A 15 -5.98 -6.01 -1.99
CA GLY A 15 -6.58 -6.58 -0.79
C GLY A 15 -6.27 -5.75 0.47
N ARG A 16 -6.31 -6.41 1.63
CA ARG A 16 -5.93 -5.80 2.90
C ARG A 16 -4.42 -5.97 3.14
N ILE A 17 -3.84 -5.06 3.90
CA ILE A 17 -2.43 -5.10 4.33
C ILE A 17 -2.35 -5.14 5.85
N ASP A 18 -1.34 -5.83 6.36
CA ASP A 18 -1.07 -5.91 7.80
C ASP A 18 -0.22 -4.72 8.30
N GLN A 19 0.07 -4.73 9.61
CA GLN A 19 0.87 -3.68 10.24
C GLN A 19 2.35 -3.73 9.84
N GLU A 20 2.87 -4.90 9.45
CA GLU A 20 4.28 -5.05 9.04
C GLU A 20 4.49 -4.39 7.67
N GLN A 21 3.62 -4.68 6.71
CA GLN A 21 3.62 -4.05 5.39
C GLN A 21 3.39 -2.54 5.47
N LEU A 22 2.53 -2.10 6.39
CA LEU A 22 2.30 -0.67 6.63
C LEU A 22 3.57 0.03 7.15
N ALA A 23 4.29 -0.59 8.09
CA ALA A 23 5.51 -0.03 8.66
C ALA A 23 6.63 0.09 7.63
N ASP A 24 6.85 -0.96 6.82
CA ASP A 24 7.81 -0.94 5.71
C ASP A 24 7.48 0.16 4.69
N TRP A 25 6.20 0.30 4.33
CA TRP A 25 5.79 1.35 3.41
C TRP A 25 5.99 2.75 3.99
N ALA A 26 5.71 2.95 5.28
CA ALA A 26 5.94 4.23 5.95
C ALA A 26 7.43 4.63 5.89
N GLU A 27 8.34 3.69 6.14
CA GLU A 27 9.78 3.91 6.06
C GLU A 27 10.22 4.31 4.65
N ARG A 28 9.81 3.53 3.62
CA ARG A 28 10.16 3.81 2.21
C ARG A 28 9.64 5.15 1.71
N GLN A 29 8.52 5.59 2.24
CA GLN A 29 7.89 6.87 1.88
C GLN A 29 8.31 8.03 2.79
N HIS A 30 9.19 7.78 3.78
CA HIS A 30 9.62 8.76 4.79
C HIS A 30 8.44 9.42 5.53
N LEU A 31 7.44 8.61 5.90
CA LEU A 31 6.26 9.03 6.64
C LEU A 31 6.31 8.53 8.09
N SER A 32 5.62 9.26 8.97
CA SER A 32 5.27 8.70 10.29
C SER A 32 4.30 7.53 10.13
N LEU A 33 4.34 6.56 11.05
CA LEU A 33 3.40 5.43 11.02
C LEU A 33 1.94 5.91 11.08
N THR A 34 1.66 6.96 11.86
CA THR A 34 0.34 7.57 11.96
C THR A 34 -0.15 8.17 10.63
N ASP A 35 0.73 8.85 9.90
CA ASP A 35 0.36 9.39 8.58
C ASP A 35 0.19 8.28 7.55
N ALA A 36 0.95 7.20 7.66
CA ALA A 36 0.76 6.02 6.83
C ALA A 36 -0.58 5.34 7.10
N GLN A 37 -0.94 5.13 8.37
CA GLN A 37 -2.26 4.61 8.77
C GLN A 37 -3.38 5.46 8.21
N ARG A 38 -3.27 6.79 8.31
CA ARG A 38 -4.29 7.70 7.76
C ARG A 38 -4.44 7.56 6.24
N ARG A 39 -3.33 7.40 5.50
CA ARG A 39 -3.35 7.27 4.03
C ARG A 39 -3.86 5.91 3.56
N LEU A 40 -3.55 4.85 4.28
CA LEU A 40 -3.86 3.47 3.90
C LEU A 40 -5.01 2.87 4.71
N ALA A 41 -5.72 3.67 5.50
CA ALA A 41 -6.86 3.23 6.32
C ALA A 41 -7.89 2.36 5.57
N PRO A 42 -8.27 2.65 4.30
CA PRO A 42 -9.26 1.84 3.59
C PRO A 42 -8.80 0.41 3.28
N VAL A 43 -7.50 0.15 3.29
CA VAL A 43 -6.90 -1.15 2.94
C VAL A 43 -6.17 -1.79 4.13
N LEU A 44 -6.18 -1.17 5.31
CA LEU A 44 -5.56 -1.75 6.50
C LEU A 44 -6.44 -2.86 7.07
N GLU A 45 -5.85 -3.94 7.58
CA GLU A 45 -6.58 -4.95 8.35
C GLU A 45 -7.14 -4.36 9.66
N ASP A 46 -8.38 -4.71 9.97
CA ASP A 46 -8.98 -4.48 11.29
C ASP A 46 -8.50 -5.64 12.18
N ASN A 47 -7.51 -5.38 13.03
CA ASN A 47 -6.95 -6.36 13.98
C ASN A 47 -8.01 -6.87 14.98
#